data_AF-A0A7V2WU64-F1
#
_entry.id   AF-A0A7V2WU64-F1
#
_cell.length_a   1.000
_cell.length_b   1.000
_cell.length_c   1.000
_cell.angle_alpha   90.00
_cell.angle_beta   90.00
_cell.angle_gamma   90.00
#
_symmetry.space_group_name_H-M   'P 1'
#
loop_
_entity.id
_entity.type
_entity.pdbx_description
1 polymer ?
#
loop_
_entity_poly.entity_id
_entity_poly.type
_entity_poly.pdbx_seq_one_letter_code
_entity_poly.pdbx_strand_id
1 'polypeptide(L)' 'MSVQQQTYKGHDIKIEDNEKLTINEKEIEYVQDKDLGKWFSKHLPYTQYDSLEALAKAIAVDTAEFKVLKEKLED' A
#
# COMPACT_ATOMS: atom_id res chain seq x y z
N MET A 1 -2.66 12.98 -15.39
CA MET A 1 -2.50 12.64 -13.97
C MET A 1 -3.60 11.64 -13.63
N SER A 2 -3.21 10.40 -13.39
CA SER A 2 -4.16 9.35 -13.01
C SER A 2 -4.08 9.15 -11.51
N VAL A 3 -5.14 9.48 -10.78
CA VAL A 3 -5.27 9.21 -9.35
C VAL A 3 -6.29 8.09 -9.18
N GLN A 4 -5.87 7.01 -8.53
CA GLN A 4 -6.74 5.92 -8.14
C GLN A 4 -6.87 5.95 -6.62
N GLN A 5 -8.08 6.16 -6.11
CA GLN A 5 -8.36 6.07 -4.69
C GLN A 5 -9.41 5.01 -4.44
N GLN A 6 -9.16 4.12 -3.49
CA GLN A 6 -10.10 3.09 -3.08
C GLN A 6 -9.97 2.78 -1.59
N THR A 7 -11.09 2.48 -0.94
CA THR A 7 -11.07 1.98 0.42
C THR A 7 -11.06 0.44 0.41
N TYR A 8 -10.10 -0.18 1.09
CA TYR A 8 -9.99 -1.63 1.22
C TYR A 8 -9.91 -2.04 2.68
N LYS A 9 -10.87 -2.84 3.15
CA LYS A 9 -10.98 -3.29 4.55
C LYS A 9 -10.95 -2.16 5.60
N GLY A 10 -11.37 -0.95 5.22
CA GLY A 10 -11.34 0.24 6.06
C GLY A 10 -10.03 1.02 6.01
N HIS A 11 -9.11 0.68 5.10
CA HIS A 11 -7.92 1.47 4.81
C HIS A 11 -8.11 2.23 3.51
N ASP A 12 -7.90 3.55 3.51
CA ASP A 12 -7.89 4.34 2.27
C ASP A 12 -6.56 4.12 1.55
N ILE A 13 -6.62 3.68 0.30
CA ILE A 13 -5.47 3.44 -0.56
C ILE A 13 -5.57 4.43 -1.71
N LYS A 14 -4.54 5.27 -1.85
CA LYS A 14 -4.41 6.25 -2.92
C LYS A 14 -3.14 5.98 -3.71
N ILE A 15 -3.27 5.85 -5.01
CA ILE A 15 -2.19 5.66 -5.97
C ILE A 15 -2.20 6.83 -6.94
N GLU A 16 -1.15 7.63 -6.95
CA GLU A 16 -0.99 8.77 -7.85
C GLU A 16 0.08 8.41 -8.90
N ASP A 17 -0.35 8.37 -10.16
CA ASP A 17 0.48 8.12 -11.36
C ASP A 17 1.29 6.80 -11.35
N ASN A 18 0.99 5.86 -10.43
CA ASN A 18 1.83 4.68 -10.14
C ASN A 18 3.26 5.06 -9.68
N GLU A 19 3.45 6.29 -9.22
CA GLU A 19 4.70 6.78 -8.62
C GLU A 19 4.56 7.00 -7.12
N LYS A 20 3.35 7.29 -6.65
CA LYS A 20 3.07 7.57 -5.25
C LYS A 20 1.99 6.64 -4.73
N LEU A 21 2.33 5.86 -3.71
CA LEU A 21 1.37 5.04 -2.97
C LEU A 21 1.17 5.65 -1.58
N THR A 22 -0.07 5.86 -1.20
CA THR A 22 -0.44 6.37 0.12
C THR A 22 -1.51 5.46 0.71
N ILE A 23 -1.34 5.04 1.97
CA ILE A 23 -2.28 4.21 2.70
C ILE A 23 -2.63 4.90 4.02
N ASN A 24 -3.90 5.20 4.25
CA ASN A 24 -4.38 6.00 5.40
C ASN A 24 -3.56 7.28 5.59
N GLU A 25 -3.42 8.05 4.51
CA GLU A 25 -2.66 9.32 4.48
C GLU A 25 -1.14 9.16 4.73
N LYS A 26 -0.63 7.95 4.90
CA LYS A 26 0.81 7.66 5.04
C LYS A 26 1.40 7.22 3.71
N GLU A 27 2.45 7.90 3.28
CA GLU A 27 3.19 7.52 2.08
C GLU A 27 3.93 6.20 2.27
N ILE A 28 3.87 5.33 1.26
CA ILE A 28 4.44 4.00 1.27
C ILE A 28 5.54 3.92 0.24
N GLU A 29 6.76 3.69 0.70
CA GLU A 29 7.89 3.40 -0.16
C GLU A 29 7.79 1.98 -0.72
N TYR A 30 7.92 1.86 -2.04
CA TYR A 30 7.98 0.60 -2.75
C TYR A 30 9.08 0.66 -3.81
N VAL A 31 9.51 -0.52 -4.25
CA VAL A 31 10.43 -0.69 -5.36
C VAL A 31 9.79 -1.67 -6.34
N GLN A 32 9.90 -1.35 -7.62
CA GLN A 32 9.47 -2.20 -8.71
C GLN A 32 10.68 -2.87 -9.35
N ASP A 33 10.71 -4.20 -9.36
CA ASP A 33 11.59 -4.94 -10.25
C ASP A 33 11.04 -4.87 -11.66
N LYS A 34 11.77 -4.20 -12.55
CA LYS A 34 11.41 -4.19 -13.97
C LYS A 34 11.78 -5.49 -14.68
N ASP A 35 12.74 -6.24 -14.14
CA ASP A 35 13.17 -7.52 -14.71
C ASP A 35 12.12 -8.61 -14.45
N LEU A 36 11.62 -8.68 -13.21
CA LEU A 36 10.58 -9.63 -12.83
C LEU A 36 9.14 -9.10 -13.03
N GLY A 37 8.98 -7.79 -13.26
CA GLY A 37 7.66 -7.14 -13.29
C GLY A 37 6.94 -7.13 -11.95
N LYS A 38 7.68 -7.28 -10.84
CA LYS A 38 7.13 -7.44 -9.49
C LYS A 38 7.36 -6.21 -8.64
N TRP A 39 6.47 -6.03 -7.67
CA TRP A 39 6.46 -4.93 -6.72
C TRP A 39 6.78 -5.45 -5.33
N PHE A 40 7.62 -4.73 -4.61
CA PHE A 40 7.99 -5.05 -3.23
C PHE A 40 8.09 -3.76 -2.42
N SER A 41 7.90 -3.87 -1.12
CA SER A 41 8.02 -2.74 -0.21
C SER A 41 8.92 -3.10 0.94
N LYS A 42 9.57 -2.09 1.52
CA LYS A 42 10.33 -2.23 2.76
C LYS A 42 9.47 -2.73 3.91
N HIS A 43 8.16 -2.47 3.89
CA HIS A 43 7.21 -3.00 4.87
C HIS A 43 7.01 -4.51 4.75
N LEU A 44 7.22 -5.07 3.54
CA LEU A 44 6.99 -6.48 3.24
C LEU A 44 8.16 -7.09 2.45
N PRO A 45 9.34 -7.25 3.08
CA PRO A 45 10.59 -7.57 2.39
C PRO A 45 10.63 -8.97 1.76
N TYR A 46 9.77 -9.91 2.18
CA TYR A 46 9.76 -11.29 1.71
C TYR A 46 8.59 -11.62 0.77
N THR A 47 7.76 -10.65 0.44
CA THR A 47 6.60 -10.86 -0.44
C THR A 47 6.69 -9.96 -1.66
N GLN A 48 6.47 -10.56 -2.82
CA GLN A 48 6.46 -9.88 -4.10
C GLN A 48 5.04 -9.91 -4.65
N TYR A 49 4.61 -8.84 -5.29
CA TYR A 49 3.27 -8.71 -5.84
C TYR A 49 3.33 -8.37 -7.32
N ASP A 50 2.40 -8.92 -8.11
CA ASP A 50 2.30 -8.65 -9.54
C ASP A 50 1.73 -7.25 -9.85
N SER A 51 1.20 -6.53 -8.85
CA SER A 51 0.61 -5.21 -9.04
C SER A 51 0.77 -4.33 -7.81
N LEU A 52 0.92 -3.01 -8.02
CA LEU A 52 1.03 -2.01 -6.96
C LEU A 52 -0.19 -2.03 -6.03
N GLU A 53 -1.39 -2.25 -6.56
CA GLU A 53 -2.61 -2.40 -5.76
C GLU A 53 -2.56 -3.61 -4.83
N ALA A 54 -2.00 -4.73 -5.28
CA ALA A 54 -1.91 -5.95 -4.47
C ALA A 54 -0.89 -5.75 -3.33
N LEU A 55 0.23 -5.09 -3.62
CA LEU A 55 1.19 -4.65 -2.60
C LEU A 55 0.51 -3.70 -1.59
N ALA A 56 -0.25 -2.71 -2.05
CA ALA A 56 -0.93 -1.76 -1.19
C ALA A 56 -1.95 -2.44 -0.26
N LYS A 57 -2.78 -3.34 -0.81
CA LYS A 57 -3.76 -4.13 -0.06
C LYS A 57 -3.09 -5.02 0.97
N ALA A 58 -1.95 -5.60 0.65
CA ALA A 58 -1.17 -6.41 1.58
C ALA A 58 -0.58 -5.55 2.71
N ILE A 59 0.07 -4.44 2.40
CA ILE A 59 0.66 -3.53 3.41
C ILE A 59 -0.42 -3.04 4.37
N ALA A 60 -1.58 -2.63 3.86
CA ALA A 60 -2.71 -2.17 4.66
C ALA A 60 -3.19 -3.22 5.69
N VAL A 61 -3.12 -4.52 5.35
CA VAL A 61 -3.64 -5.61 6.19
C VAL A 61 -2.57 -6.25 7.06
N ASP A 62 -1.38 -6.44 6.51
CA ASP A 62 -0.27 -7.19 7.12
C ASP A 62 0.55 -6.33 8.08
N THR A 63 0.67 -5.02 7.80
CA THR A 63 1.42 -4.13 8.68
C THR A 63 0.55 -3.73 9.87
N ALA A 64 0.93 -4.19 11.06
CA ALA A 64 0.25 -3.85 12.31
C ALA A 64 0.16 -2.33 12.54
N GLU A 65 1.10 -1.54 12.01
CA GLU A 65 1.04 -0.06 12.07
C GLU A 65 -0.25 0.51 11.45
N PHE A 66 -0.73 -0.04 10.33
CA PHE A 66 -1.97 0.43 9.69
C PHE A 66 -3.21 -0.12 10.37
N LYS A 67 -3.11 -1.29 11.00
CA LYS A 67 -4.21 -1.90 11.75
C LYS A 67 -4.55 -1.10 13.01
N VAL A 68 -3.55 -0.64 13.74
CA VAL A 68 -3.72 0.15 14.98
C VAL A 68 -4.26 1.56 14.71
N LEU A 69 -3.99 2.14 13.53
CA LEU A 69 -4.53 3.45 13.14
C LEU A 69 -6.06 3.43 13.03
N LYS A 70 -6.67 2.30 12.69
CA LYS A 70 -8.12 2.15 12.68
C LYS A 70 -8.71 2.23 14.10
N GLU A 71 -8.10 1.52 15.05
CA GLU A 71 -8.58 1.49 16.44
C GLU A 71 -8.46 2.85 17.14
N LYS A 72 -7.50 3.70 16.74
CA LYS A 72 -7.33 5.04 17.32
C LYS A 72 -8.26 6.12 16.75
N LEU A 73 -8.91 5.89 15.61
CA LEU A 73 -9.84 6.85 15.02
C LEU A 73 -11.28 6.66 15.53
N GLU A 74 -11.54 5.57 16.25
CA GLU A 74 -12.86 5.20 16.78
C GLU A 74 -13.01 5.47 18.30
N ASP A 75 -12.06 6.16 18.95
CA ASP A 75 -12.08 6.53 20.38
C ASP A 75 -12.31 8.05 20.62
#